data_AF-A0A930AW51-F1
#
_entry.id   AF-A0A930AW51-F1
#
_cell.length_a   1.000
_cell.length_b   1.000
_cell.length_c   1.000
_cell.angle_alpha   90.00
_cell.angle_beta   90.00
_cell.angle_gamma   90.00
#
_symmetry.space_group_name_H-M   'P 1'
#
loop_
_entity.id
_entity.type
_entity.pdbx_description
1 polymer ?
#
loop_
_entity_poly.entity_id
_entity_poly.type
_entity_poly.pdbx_seq_one_letter_code
_entity_poly.pdbx_strand_id
1 'polypeptide(L)' 'MYISKIEIDHFGKWEHETFTFHPNLQVVQGLNESGKTTLRRFIEQMLFD' A
#
# COMPACT_ATOMS: atom_id res chain seq x y z
N MET A 1 6.59 13.98 6.25
CA MET A 1 6.18 13.42 4.94
C MET A 1 4.80 12.81 5.10
N TYR A 2 3.93 12.95 4.09
CA TYR A 2 2.58 12.39 4.09
C TYR A 2 2.31 11.75 2.72
N ILE A 3 1.90 10.48 2.73
CA ILE A 3 1.51 9.74 1.52
C ILE A 3 0.01 10.00 1.34
N SER A 4 -0.37 10.71 0.28
CA SER A 4 -1.78 10.98 -0.04
C SER A 4 -2.40 9.93 -0.95
N LYS A 5 -1.59 9.31 -1.81
CA LYS A 5 -2.01 8.32 -2.79
C LYS A 5 -0.85 7.40 -3.16
N ILE A 6 -1.17 6.15 -3.46
CA ILE A 6 -0.30 5.22 -4.19
C ILE A 6 -1.08 4.58 -5.33
N GLU A 7 -0.39 4.37 -6.43
CA GLU A 7 -0.88 3.63 -7.59
C GLU A 7 0.07 2.46 -7.80
N ILE A 8 -0.49 1.25 -7.88
CA ILE A 8 0.27 0.02 -8.08
C ILE A 8 -0.18 -0.60 -9.39
N ASP A 9 0.73 -0.59 -10.35
CA ASP A 9 0.64 -1.35 -11.60
C ASP A 9 1.64 -2.51 -11.52
N HIS A 10 1.15 -3.69 -11.15
CA HIS A 10 1.90 -4.94 -10.89
C HIS A 10 2.94 -4.91 -9.75
N PHE A 11 2.52 -5.28 -8.53
CA PHE A 11 3.41 -5.56 -7.39
C PHE A 11 2.84 -6.63 -6.45
N GLY A 12 3.54 -7.76 -6.35
CA GLY A 12 3.11 -8.89 -5.52
C GLY A 12 1.78 -9.47 -6.03
N LYS A 13 0.67 -9.17 -5.33
CA LYS A 13 -0.68 -9.61 -5.70
C LYS A 13 -1.58 -8.51 -6.26
N TRP A 14 -1.08 -7.28 -6.33
CA TRP A 14 -1.82 -6.13 -6.83
C TRP A 14 -1.42 -5.91 -8.28
N GLU A 15 -2.40 -5.78 -9.17
CA GLU A 15 -2.15 -5.58 -10.60
C GLU A 15 -2.56 -4.18 -11.06
N HIS A 16 -3.68 -3.64 -10.56
CA HIS A 16 -4.16 -2.29 -10.90
C HIS A 16 -4.92 -1.67 -9.73
N GLU A 17 -4.21 -1.37 -8.65
CA GLU A 17 -4.83 -0.89 -7.42
C GLU A 17 -4.44 0.54 -7.08
N THR A 18 -5.43 1.28 -6.57
CA THR A 18 -5.24 2.64 -6.08
C THR A 18 -5.64 2.71 -4.61
N PHE A 19 -4.73 3.19 -3.76
CA PHE A 19 -5.04 3.49 -2.38
C PHE A 19 -4.92 4.98 -2.14
N THR A 20 -6.02 5.59 -1.69
CA THR A 20 -6.05 6.98 -1.24
C THR A 20 -5.97 7.02 0.27
N PHE A 21 -5.14 7.91 0.79
CA PHE A 21 -4.89 8.03 2.22
C PHE A 21 -5.41 9.36 2.76
N HIS A 22 -5.68 9.41 4.05
CA HIS A 22 -6.03 10.62 4.81
C HIS A 22 -4.99 10.93 5.89
N PRO A 23 -4.88 12.19 6.37
CA PRO A 23 -3.85 12.57 7.35
C PRO A 23 -4.01 11.92 8.73
N ASN A 24 -5.18 11.35 9.01
CA ASN A 24 -5.49 10.69 10.27
C ASN A 24 -5.05 9.21 10.28
N LEU A 25 -5.22 8.56 11.42
CA LEU A 25 -4.95 7.12 11.55
C LEU A 25 -5.79 6.31 10.55
N GLN A 26 -5.12 5.44 9.80
CA GLN A 26 -5.74 4.52 8.87
C GLN A 26 -5.31 3.09 9.19
N VAL A 27 -6.27 2.17 9.16
CA VAL A 27 -6.06 0.77 9.47
C VAL A 27 -6.30 -0.06 8.21
N VAL A 28 -5.28 -0.77 7.75
CA VAL A 28 -5.39 -1.71 6.64
C VAL A 28 -5.61 -3.13 7.20
N GLN A 29 -6.85 -3.62 7.10
CA GLN A 29 -7.26 -4.92 7.66
C GLN A 29 -7.71 -5.90 6.56
N GLY A 30 -7.61 -7.20 6.85
CA GLY A 30 -8.06 -8.28 5.97
C GLY A 30 -7.56 -9.65 6.42
N LEU A 31 -8.02 -10.71 5.77
CA LEU A 31 -7.57 -12.08 6.02
C LEU A 31 -6.10 -12.30 5.64
N ASN A 32 -5.53 -13.44 6.02
CA ASN A 32 -4.20 -13.81 5.52
C ASN A 32 -4.17 -13.75 3.99
N GLU A 33 -3.01 -13.37 3.45
CA GLU A 33 -2.80 -13.24 2.00
C GLU A 33 -3.66 -12.16 1.31
N SER A 34 -4.38 -11.32 2.06
CA SER A 34 -5.13 -10.18 1.50
C SER A 34 -4.25 -9.04 0.98
N GLY A 35 -2.92 -9.12 1.11
CA GLY A 35 -1.99 -8.12 0.57
C GLY A 35 -1.56 -7.02 1.53
N LYS A 36 -1.91 -7.10 2.82
CA LYS A 36 -1.52 -6.12 3.86
C LYS A 36 0.00 -5.93 3.94
N THR A 37 0.74 -7.02 4.10
CA THR A 37 2.22 -6.98 4.17
C THR A 37 2.83 -6.56 2.82
N THR A 38 2.20 -6.94 1.71
CA THR A 38 2.59 -6.52 0.36
C THR A 38 2.49 -5.01 0.19
N LEU A 39 1.41 -4.40 0.68
CA LEU A 39 1.22 -2.95 0.66
C LEU A 39 2.30 -2.21 1.45
N ARG A 40 2.63 -2.69 2.66
CA ARG A 40 3.71 -2.12 3.48
C ARG A 40 5.05 -2.21 2.76
N ARG A 41 5.37 -3.38 2.18
CA ARG A 41 6.62 -3.58 1.41
C ARG A 41 6.71 -2.66 0.19
N PHE A 42 5.61 -2.48 -0.53
CA PHE A 42 5.58 -1.54 -1.66
C PHE A 42 5.97 -0.12 -1.21
N ILE A 43 5.37 0.37 -0.13
CA ILE A 43 5.66 1.70 0.43
C ILE A 43 7.13 1.81 0.88
N GLU A 44 7.64 0.79 1.57
CA GLU A 44 9.04 0.75 2.02
C GLU A 44 10.01 0.83 0.83
N GLN A 45 9.80 0.01 -0.20
CA GLN A 45 10.68 -0.02 -1.38
C GLN A 45 10.64 1.30 -2.16
N MET A 46 9.46 1.85 -2.45
CA MET A 46 9.35 3.08 -3.25
C MET A 46 9.97 4.31 -2.59
N LEU A 47 10.11 4.31 -1.26
CA LEU A 47 10.59 5.47 -0.52
C LEU A 47 12.05 5.35 -0.06
N PHE A 48 12.58 4.13 0.02
CA PHE A 48 13.87 3.88 0.67
C PHE A 48 14.80 2.91 -0.07
N ASP A 49 14.33 2.19 -1.09
CA ASP A 49 15.15 1.35 -1.98
C ASP A 49 15.30 2.02 -3.36
#